data_AF-A0A2R6R940-F1
#
_entry.id   AF-A0A2R6R940-F1
#
_cell.length_a   1.000
_cell.length_b   1.000
_cell.length_c   1.000
_cell.angle_alpha   90.00
_cell.angle_beta   90.00
_cell.angle_gamma   90.00
#
_symmetry.space_group_name_H-M   'P 1'
#
loop_
_entity.id
_entity.type
_entity.pdbx_description
1 polymer ?
#
loop_
_entity_poly.entity_id
_entity_poly.type
_entity_poly.pdbx_seq_one_letter_code
_entity_poly.pdbx_strand_id
1 'polypeptide(L)'
;MSDFAYVENVAHALICAEAALGSQLVSVSGKAFFITNLKPVKFSEFASIILEGLGYQRPMIKLPSRLVQYIVLVVKWMHAKMHSQKLNYSAPVHNVLRLALCTTTFSCSSAQKCIGYVPVISLEEGVTLSIESFSHLARDSSFARQVNSNEYSKVEKLLGGGKVADILLWRDENKTFTCFIALILLYYWFFFSGRTFISSSAKLLLLVSITLSGYSILPSKMFIDYDAFATDLV
;
A
#
# COMPACT_ATOMS: atom_id res chain seq x y z
N MET A 1 0.56 12.57 -5.39
CA MET A 1 1.47 13.58 -4.81
C MET A 1 0.87 14.06 -3.51
N SER A 2 1.70 14.39 -2.53
CA SER A 2 1.24 14.74 -1.19
C SER A 2 2.03 15.95 -0.69
N ASP A 3 1.33 16.88 -0.06
CA ASP A 3 1.97 17.98 0.64
C ASP A 3 2.37 17.56 2.04
N PHE A 4 3.56 17.98 2.44
CA PHE A 4 4.11 17.80 3.78
C PHE A 4 4.36 19.17 4.41
N ALA A 5 4.27 19.23 5.72
CA ALA A 5 4.56 20.42 6.50
C ALA A 5 5.50 20.05 7.64
N TYR A 6 6.59 20.80 7.78
CA TYR A 6 7.46 20.67 8.94
C TYR A 6 6.81 21.34 10.16
N VAL A 7 6.96 20.77 11.35
CA VAL A 7 6.23 21.21 12.55
C VAL A 7 6.51 22.66 12.92
N GLU A 8 7.75 23.13 12.75
CA GLU A 8 8.11 24.51 13.04
C GLU A 8 7.55 25.49 12.00
N ASN A 9 7.39 25.07 10.74
CA ASN A 9 6.69 25.89 9.74
C ASN A 9 5.20 26.04 10.10
N VAL A 10 4.58 25.01 10.66
CA VAL A 10 3.21 25.09 11.18
C VAL A 10 3.14 26.05 12.37
N ALA A 11 4.10 25.99 13.29
CA ALA A 11 4.19 26.94 14.40
C ALA A 11 4.39 28.39 13.89
N HIS A 12 5.27 28.59 12.90
CA HIS A 12 5.47 29.89 12.26
C HIS A 12 4.17 30.42 11.63
N ALA A 13 3.41 29.56 10.95
CA ALA A 13 2.11 29.96 10.40
C ALA A 13 1.12 30.42 11.47
N LEU A 14 1.14 29.82 12.67
CA LEU A 14 0.30 30.27 13.80
C LEU A 14 0.72 31.66 14.28
N ILE A 15 2.02 31.94 14.36
CA ILE A 15 2.54 33.27 14.71
C ILE A 15 2.12 34.29 13.65
N CYS A 16 2.26 33.97 12.37
CA CYS A 16 1.79 34.81 11.27
C CYS A 16 0.28 35.08 11.36
N ALA A 17 -0.52 34.06 11.69
CA ALA A 17 -1.95 34.20 11.83
C ALA A 17 -2.34 35.11 13.01
N GLU A 18 -1.64 35.01 14.14
CA GLU A 18 -1.84 35.88 15.31
C GLU A 18 -1.52 37.35 14.98
N ALA A 19 -0.36 37.61 14.37
CA ALA A 19 0.02 38.95 13.94
C ALA A 19 -0.97 39.54 12.90
N ALA A 20 -1.47 38.70 11.99
CA ALA A 20 -2.46 39.11 10.99
C ALA A 20 -3.85 39.34 11.59
N LEU A 21 -4.22 38.65 12.67
CA LEU A 21 -5.45 38.93 13.42
C LEU A 21 -5.37 40.30 14.12
N GLY A 22 -4.21 40.66 14.67
CA GLY A 22 -3.99 41.95 15.32
C GLY A 22 -4.03 43.14 14.35
N SER A 23 -3.61 42.94 13.10
CA SER A 23 -3.50 44.01 12.08
C SER A 23 -4.64 44.02 11.05
N GLN A 24 -5.24 42.87 10.74
CA GLN A 24 -6.22 42.68 9.66
C GLN A 24 -7.40 41.80 10.08
N LEU A 25 -7.95 42.06 11.27
CA LEU A 25 -9.00 41.24 11.91
C LEU A 25 -10.16 40.86 10.95
N VAL A 26 -10.68 41.82 10.19
CA VAL A 26 -11.83 41.60 9.27
C VAL A 26 -11.46 40.66 8.11
N SER A 27 -10.20 40.67 7.68
CA SER A 27 -9.75 39.84 6.55
C SER A 27 -9.40 38.42 6.97
N VAL A 28 -8.99 38.19 8.22
CA VAL A 28 -8.42 36.91 8.68
C VAL A 28 -9.37 36.13 9.58
N SER A 29 -10.20 36.81 10.37
CA SER A 29 -11.08 36.18 11.36
C SER A 29 -12.08 35.20 10.71
N GLY A 30 -12.22 34.01 11.31
CA GLY A 30 -13.14 32.96 10.86
C GLY A 30 -12.70 32.21 9.60
N LYS A 31 -11.54 32.51 9.01
CA LYS A 31 -11.04 31.80 7.83
C LYS A 31 -10.19 30.60 8.20
N ALA A 32 -10.31 29.55 7.38
CA ALA A 32 -9.45 28.37 7.44
C ALA A 32 -8.31 28.49 6.42
N PHE A 33 -7.09 28.16 6.84
CA PHE A 33 -5.90 28.19 6.00
C PHE A 33 -5.24 26.81 5.94
N PHE A 34 -4.75 26.44 4.76
CA PHE A 34 -3.93 25.25 4.58
C PHE A 34 -2.46 25.65 4.64
N ILE A 35 -1.71 24.98 5.53
CA ILE A 35 -0.28 25.22 5.74
C ILE A 35 0.51 24.05 5.18
N THR A 36 1.44 24.34 4.27
CA THR A 36 2.31 23.35 3.63
C THR A 36 3.72 23.93 3.42
N ASN A 37 4.69 23.09 3.08
CA ASN A 37 6.04 23.52 2.67
C ASN A 37 6.11 23.97 1.18
N LEU A 38 4.97 24.20 0.51
CA LEU A 38 4.85 24.64 -0.90
C LEU A 38 5.42 23.70 -1.97
N LYS A 39 6.12 22.63 -1.58
CA LYS A 39 6.75 21.65 -2.47
C LYS A 39 6.07 20.28 -2.33
N PRO A 40 5.07 19.96 -3.17
CA PRO A 40 4.45 18.64 -3.16
C PRO A 40 5.43 17.58 -3.64
N VAL A 41 5.52 16.46 -2.92
CA VAL A 41 6.37 15.31 -3.27
C VAL A 41 5.56 14.03 -3.29
N LYS A 42 6.04 12.98 -3.94
CA LYS A 42 5.36 11.68 -3.89
C LYS A 42 5.56 11.09 -2.49
N PHE A 43 4.49 10.55 -1.88
CA PHE A 43 4.60 9.90 -0.57
C PHE A 43 5.68 8.81 -0.55
N SER A 44 5.76 7.99 -1.61
CA SER A 44 6.78 6.95 -1.74
C SER A 44 8.20 7.51 -1.79
N GLU A 45 8.40 8.65 -2.42
CA GLU A 45 9.69 9.34 -2.51
C GLU A 45 10.08 9.92 -1.16
N PHE A 46 9.17 10.64 -0.50
CA PHE A 46 9.35 11.16 0.85
C PHE A 46 9.71 10.05 1.85
N ALA A 47 8.94 8.96 1.85
CA ALA A 47 9.23 7.80 2.70
C ALA A 47 10.60 7.16 2.38
N SER A 48 11.00 7.15 1.11
CA SER A 48 12.31 6.61 0.71
C SER A 48 13.46 7.45 1.27
N ILE A 49 13.37 8.77 1.18
CA ILE A 49 14.41 9.68 1.67
C ILE A 49 14.59 9.54 3.18
N ILE A 50 13.49 9.47 3.94
CA ILE A 50 13.53 9.29 5.39
C ILE A 50 14.15 7.94 5.76
N LEU A 51 13.75 6.85 5.09
CA LEU A 51 14.30 5.51 5.33
C LEU A 51 15.79 5.45 5.02
N GLU A 52 16.20 5.99 3.87
CA GLU A 52 17.60 6.02 3.44
C GLU A 52 18.47 6.85 4.39
N GLY A 53 17.97 8.00 4.84
CA GLY A 53 18.63 8.85 5.83
C GLY A 53 18.85 8.17 7.19
N LEU A 54 17.95 7.27 7.58
CA LEU A 54 18.06 6.45 8.80
C LEU A 54 18.87 5.15 8.57
N GLY A 55 19.47 4.96 7.39
CA GLY A 55 20.25 3.76 7.05
C GLY A 55 19.40 2.52 6.71
N TYR A 56 18.10 2.69 6.50
CA TYR A 56 17.22 1.64 6.00
C TYR A 56 17.23 1.59 4.47
N GLN A 57 16.96 0.40 3.93
CA GLN A 57 16.82 0.24 2.50
C GLN A 57 15.49 0.78 1.99
N ARG A 58 15.54 1.29 0.77
CA ARG A 58 14.34 1.66 0.02
C ARG A 58 13.46 0.41 -0.21
N PRO A 59 12.15 0.47 0.08
CA PRO A 59 11.25 -0.65 -0.18
C PRO A 59 11.26 -0.99 -1.68
N MET A 60 11.69 -2.20 -2.01
CA MET A 60 11.84 -2.66 -3.41
C MET A 60 10.55 -3.23 -3.99
N ILE A 61 9.61 -3.65 -3.13
CA ILE A 61 8.34 -4.25 -3.56
C ILE A 61 7.32 -3.14 -3.79
N LYS A 62 6.85 -3.02 -5.03
CA LYS A 62 5.73 -2.14 -5.39
C LYS A 62 4.45 -2.96 -5.27
N LEU A 63 3.63 -2.63 -4.27
CA LEU A 63 2.33 -3.28 -4.11
C LEU A 63 1.27 -2.58 -4.99
N PRO A 64 0.44 -3.33 -5.73
CA PRO A 64 -0.68 -2.75 -6.48
C PRO A 64 -1.63 -2.01 -5.55
N SER A 65 -2.05 -0.81 -5.95
CA SER A 65 -2.97 0.02 -5.17
C SER A 65 -4.29 -0.69 -4.83
N ARG A 66 -4.82 -1.50 -5.76
CA ARG A 66 -6.04 -2.30 -5.57
C ARG A 66 -5.88 -3.33 -4.44
N LEU A 67 -4.76 -4.05 -4.41
CA LEU A 67 -4.47 -5.02 -3.36
C LEU A 67 -4.41 -4.35 -1.99
N VAL A 68 -3.67 -3.25 -1.92
CA VAL A 68 -3.52 -2.47 -0.69
C VAL A 68 -4.90 -2.02 -0.18
N GLN A 69 -5.80 -1.58 -1.07
CA GLN A 69 -7.19 -1.26 -0.74
C GLN A 69 -7.98 -2.48 -0.23
N TYR A 70 -7.84 -3.65 -0.86
CA TYR A 70 -8.49 -4.88 -0.38
C TYR A 70 -8.00 -5.29 1.00
N ILE A 71 -6.69 -5.24 1.25
CA ILE A 71 -6.10 -5.55 2.56
C ILE A 71 -6.67 -4.60 3.63
N VAL A 72 -6.74 -3.29 3.35
CA VAL A 72 -7.40 -2.32 4.26
C VAL A 72 -8.84 -2.70 4.54
N LEU A 73 -9.59 -3.05 3.50
CA LEU A 73 -11.00 -3.38 3.63
C LEU A 73 -11.19 -4.61 4.53
N VAL A 74 -10.38 -5.65 4.31
CA VAL A 74 -10.37 -6.85 5.15
C VAL A 74 -10.00 -6.51 6.60
N VAL A 75 -8.93 -5.73 6.82
CA VAL A 75 -8.52 -5.29 8.17
C VAL A 75 -9.63 -4.49 8.85
N LYS A 76 -10.25 -3.53 8.15
CA LYS A 76 -11.39 -2.75 8.65
C LYS A 76 -12.57 -3.64 9.02
N TRP A 77 -12.90 -4.60 8.16
CA TRP A 77 -14.02 -5.49 8.39
C TRP A 77 -13.77 -6.46 9.55
N MET A 78 -12.55 -7.01 9.65
CA MET A 78 -12.13 -7.82 10.79
C MET A 78 -12.22 -7.00 12.10
N HIS A 79 -11.78 -5.74 12.08
CA HIS A 79 -11.91 -4.83 13.21
C HIS A 79 -13.38 -4.51 13.54
N ALA A 80 -14.25 -4.33 12.55
CA ALA A 80 -15.67 -4.08 12.79
C ALA A 80 -16.39 -5.30 13.38
N LYS A 81 -16.00 -6.50 12.96
CA LYS A 81 -16.59 -7.75 13.44
C LYS A 81 -16.08 -8.12 14.84
N MET A 82 -14.79 -7.92 15.08
CA MET A 82 -14.19 -8.13 16.40
C MET A 82 -14.58 -6.94 17.26
N HIS A 83 -15.60 -7.08 18.12
CA HIS A 83 -16.09 -6.09 19.11
C HIS A 83 -15.02 -5.63 20.15
N SER A 84 -13.74 -5.72 19.80
CA SER A 84 -12.59 -5.25 20.57
C SER A 84 -12.50 -3.73 20.46
N GLN A 85 -13.17 -3.05 21.39
CA GLN A 85 -12.99 -1.63 21.70
C GLN A 85 -11.54 -1.23 22.04
N LYS A 86 -10.62 -2.19 22.20
CA LYS A 86 -9.25 -1.97 22.68
C LYS A 86 -8.19 -1.72 21.61
N LEU A 87 -8.51 -1.78 20.31
CA LEU A 87 -7.49 -1.66 19.26
C LEU A 87 -7.41 -0.26 18.63
N ASN A 88 -7.19 0.77 19.44
CA ASN A 88 -6.93 2.15 18.98
C ASN A 88 -5.67 2.28 18.10
N TYR A 89 -4.85 1.24 18.00
CA TYR A 89 -3.61 1.21 17.21
C TYR A 89 -3.81 0.99 15.69
N SER A 90 -5.02 0.64 15.22
CA SER A 90 -5.26 0.39 13.79
C SER A 90 -5.69 1.63 12.99
N ALA A 91 -6.25 2.67 13.64
CA ALA A 91 -6.61 3.93 12.99
C ALA A 91 -5.42 4.65 12.31
N PRO A 92 -4.20 4.67 12.90
CA PRO A 92 -3.01 5.22 12.27
C PRO A 92 -2.70 4.55 10.92
N VAL A 93 -2.76 3.21 10.86
CA VAL A 93 -2.39 2.44 9.66
C VAL A 93 -3.30 2.78 8.49
N HIS A 94 -4.61 2.92 8.73
CA HIS A 94 -5.54 3.29 7.66
C HIS A 94 -5.23 4.69 7.08
N ASN A 95 -4.95 5.66 7.95
CA ASN A 95 -4.69 7.03 7.53
C ASN A 95 -3.36 7.13 6.77
N VAL A 96 -2.30 6.48 7.26
CA VAL A 96 -1.01 6.39 6.58
C VAL A 96 -1.17 5.78 5.19
N LEU A 97 -1.96 4.71 5.08
CA LEU A 97 -2.15 4.05 3.80
C LEU A 97 -3.01 4.84 2.83
N ARG A 98 -4.02 5.56 3.34
CA ARG A 98 -4.80 6.50 2.54
C ARG A 98 -3.92 7.63 2.00
N LEU A 99 -3.01 8.17 2.83
CA LEU A 99 -2.02 9.16 2.41
C LEU A 99 -1.05 8.60 1.35
N ALA A 100 -0.68 7.31 1.45
CA ALA A 100 0.19 6.66 0.48
C ALA A 100 -0.49 6.41 -0.88
N LEU A 101 -1.80 6.09 -0.87
CA LEU A 101 -2.55 5.73 -2.07
C LEU A 101 -3.18 6.93 -2.80
N CYS A 102 -3.50 8.01 -2.07
CA CYS A 102 -4.19 9.17 -2.62
C CYS A 102 -3.25 10.35 -2.84
N THR A 103 -3.55 11.16 -3.85
CA THR A 103 -2.94 12.47 -3.98
C THR A 103 -3.63 13.44 -3.03
N THR A 104 -2.88 14.04 -2.10
CA THR A 104 -3.38 14.99 -1.11
C THR A 104 -2.56 16.28 -1.20
N THR A 105 -2.98 17.17 -2.11
CA THR A 105 -2.33 18.47 -2.31
C THR A 105 -3.29 19.60 -1.93
N PHE A 106 -2.79 20.64 -1.28
CA PHE A 106 -3.57 21.77 -0.78
C PHE A 106 -2.96 23.10 -1.25
N SER A 107 -3.83 24.06 -1.56
CA SER A 107 -3.39 25.40 -1.96
C SER A 107 -3.08 26.25 -0.72
N CYS A 108 -1.80 26.61 -0.56
CA CYS A 108 -1.34 27.51 0.50
C CYS A 108 -1.42 29.00 0.12
N SER A 109 -1.95 29.33 -1.06
CA SER A 109 -2.01 30.71 -1.58
C SER A 109 -2.80 31.68 -0.68
N SER A 110 -3.86 31.21 -0.03
CA SER A 110 -4.63 32.02 0.93
C SER A 110 -3.80 32.37 2.17
N ALA A 111 -2.97 31.44 2.65
CA ALA A 111 -2.11 31.70 3.80
C ALA A 111 -1.01 32.73 3.44
N GLN A 112 -0.40 32.58 2.26
CA GLN A 112 0.58 33.55 1.75
C GLN A 112 -0.02 34.96 1.63
N LYS A 113 -1.24 35.09 1.10
CA LYS A 113 -1.88 36.39 0.85
C LYS A 113 -2.48 37.02 2.09
N CYS A 114 -3.17 36.25 2.92
CA CYS A 114 -3.94 36.80 4.04
C CYS A 114 -3.12 36.93 5.33
N ILE A 115 -2.17 36.03 5.57
CA ILE A 115 -1.36 36.04 6.80
C ILE A 115 0.13 36.21 6.52
N GLY A 116 0.55 36.39 5.26
CA GLY A 116 1.95 36.60 4.90
C GLY A 116 2.84 35.37 5.13
N TYR A 117 2.25 34.18 5.26
CA TYR A 117 2.99 32.97 5.59
C TYR A 117 3.93 32.55 4.45
N VAL A 118 5.19 32.32 4.80
CA VAL A 118 6.21 31.67 3.96
C VAL A 118 6.90 30.60 4.82
N PRO A 119 7.15 29.38 4.30
CA PRO A 119 7.88 28.36 5.04
C PRO A 119 9.30 28.85 5.32
N VAL A 120 9.70 28.81 6.59
CA VAL A 120 11.04 29.20 7.04
C VAL A 120 12.03 28.10 6.73
N ILE A 121 11.62 26.86 7.00
CA ILE A 121 12.44 25.66 6.81
C ILE A 121 12.03 25.00 5.50
N SER A 122 13.03 24.70 4.66
CA SER A 122 12.80 23.99 3.40
C SER A 122 12.39 22.53 3.64
N LEU A 123 11.84 21.85 2.63
CA LEU A 123 11.47 20.44 2.77
C LEU A 123 12.70 19.56 3.03
N GLU A 124 13.80 19.85 2.35
CA GLU A 124 15.07 19.12 2.42
C GLU A 124 15.74 19.28 3.80
N GLU A 125 15.74 20.50 4.32
CA GLU A 125 16.25 20.81 5.65
C GLU A 125 15.39 20.17 6.73
N GLY A 126 14.05 20.27 6.62
CA GLY A 126 13.14 19.62 7.56
C GLY A 126 13.29 18.10 7.58
N VAL A 127 13.58 17.47 6.44
CA VAL A 127 13.90 16.04 6.35
C VAL A 127 15.21 15.73 7.09
N THR A 128 16.25 16.53 6.90
CA THR A 128 17.56 16.35 7.55
C THR A 128 17.44 16.47 9.06
N LEU A 129 16.75 17.51 9.55
CA LEU A 129 16.46 17.72 10.97
C LEU A 129 15.63 16.56 11.56
N SER A 130 14.66 16.06 10.78
CA SER A 130 13.86 14.91 11.20
C SER A 130 14.73 13.65 11.35
N ILE A 131 15.61 13.37 10.39
CA ILE A 131 16.53 12.22 10.45
C ILE A 131 17.45 12.33 11.68
N GLU A 132 18.01 13.52 11.94
CA GLU A 132 18.86 13.77 13.10
C GLU A 132 18.13 13.53 14.42
N SER A 133 16.89 14.04 14.54
CA SER A 133 16.03 13.83 15.71
C SER A 133 15.69 12.34 15.92
N PHE A 134 15.49 11.60 14.84
CA PHE A 134 15.22 10.15 14.86
C PHE A 134 16.47 9.28 14.74
N SER A 135 17.67 9.83 14.96
CA SER A 135 18.94 9.08 14.88
C SER A 135 18.99 7.84 15.78
N HIS A 136 18.25 7.82 16.89
CA HIS A 136 18.09 6.64 17.75
C HIS A 136 17.39 5.46 17.08
N LEU A 137 16.63 5.69 16.00
CA LEU A 137 16.03 4.65 15.16
C LEU A 137 16.94 4.26 14.00
N ALA A 138 18.09 4.91 13.82
CA ALA A 138 18.97 4.59 12.71
C ALA A 138 19.50 3.16 12.85
N ARG A 139 19.58 2.45 11.73
CA ARG A 139 20.09 1.08 11.71
C ARG A 139 21.61 1.10 11.78
N ASP A 140 22.19 0.27 12.66
CA ASP A 140 23.63 0.02 12.65
C ASP A 140 24.06 -0.45 11.25
N SER A 141 24.99 0.30 10.66
CA SER A 141 25.45 0.15 9.27
C SER A 141 25.96 -1.26 8.92
N SER A 142 26.36 -2.05 9.92
CA SER A 142 26.83 -3.43 9.81
C SER A 142 25.72 -4.42 9.46
N PHE A 143 24.53 -4.28 10.06
CA PHE A 143 23.39 -5.17 9.82
C PHE A 143 22.73 -4.93 8.46
N ALA A 144 22.76 -3.69 7.96
CA ALA A 144 22.19 -3.36 6.67
C ALA A 144 22.90 -4.09 5.53
N ARG A 145 24.24 -4.12 5.50
CA ARG A 145 25.01 -4.68 4.37
C ARG A 145 24.94 -6.21 4.27
N GLN A 146 24.82 -6.91 5.40
CA GLN A 146 24.87 -8.39 5.47
C GLN A 146 23.53 -9.09 5.20
N VAL A 147 22.40 -8.41 5.50
CA VAL A 147 21.05 -8.93 5.20
C VAL A 147 20.78 -8.94 3.68
N ASN A 148 21.36 -7.99 2.95
CA ASN A 148 21.02 -7.65 1.57
C ASN A 148 21.23 -8.75 0.51
N SER A 149 22.37 -9.43 0.50
CA SER A 149 22.63 -10.48 -0.50
C SER A 149 22.11 -11.84 -0.07
N ASN A 150 22.01 -12.04 1.25
CA ASN A 150 21.78 -13.36 1.81
C ASN A 150 20.30 -13.66 1.99
N GLU A 151 19.43 -12.69 2.35
CA GLU A 151 18.00 -12.99 2.56
C GLU A 151 17.25 -13.28 1.27
N TYR A 152 17.33 -12.43 0.25
CA TYR A 152 16.62 -12.70 -1.02
C TYR A 152 17.10 -14.00 -1.68
N SER A 153 18.41 -14.23 -1.70
CA SER A 153 19.00 -15.48 -2.21
C SER A 153 18.63 -16.68 -1.35
N LYS A 154 18.55 -16.55 -0.01
CA LYS A 154 18.09 -17.63 0.88
C LYS A 154 16.62 -17.92 0.69
N VAL A 155 15.76 -16.92 0.59
CA VAL A 155 14.32 -17.11 0.42
C VAL A 155 14.03 -17.73 -0.95
N GLU A 156 14.69 -17.28 -2.02
CA GLU A 156 14.59 -17.92 -3.34
C GLU A 156 15.12 -19.37 -3.32
N LYS A 157 16.22 -19.62 -2.62
CA LYS A 157 16.80 -20.96 -2.44
C LYS A 157 15.92 -21.88 -1.56
N LEU A 158 15.25 -21.33 -0.54
CA LEU A 158 14.32 -22.05 0.36
C LEU A 158 12.99 -22.36 -0.35
N LEU A 159 12.51 -21.46 -1.19
CA LEU A 159 11.29 -21.63 -1.98
C LEU A 159 11.51 -22.52 -3.22
N GLY A 160 12.74 -22.96 -3.46
CA GLY A 160 13.10 -23.87 -4.56
C GLY A 160 13.12 -23.21 -5.95
N GLY A 161 12.98 -21.89 -6.03
CA GLY A 161 12.85 -21.16 -7.29
C GLY A 161 11.61 -21.55 -8.12
N GLY A 162 11.40 -20.83 -9.22
CA GLY A 162 10.32 -21.11 -10.17
C GLY A 162 8.98 -20.46 -9.81
N LYS A 163 7.91 -20.93 -10.47
CA LYS A 163 6.61 -20.22 -10.54
C LYS A 163 5.97 -19.94 -9.18
N VAL A 164 6.15 -20.81 -8.18
CA VAL A 164 5.62 -20.60 -6.82
C VAL A 164 6.43 -19.55 -6.06
N ALA A 165 7.76 -19.58 -6.18
CA ALA A 165 8.62 -18.54 -5.60
C ALA A 165 8.34 -17.18 -6.24
N ASP A 166 8.17 -17.14 -7.57
CA ASP A 166 7.77 -15.93 -8.30
C ASP A 166 6.40 -15.41 -7.83
N ILE A 167 5.48 -16.32 -7.49
CA ILE A 167 4.17 -15.96 -6.97
C ILE A 167 4.27 -15.41 -5.54
N LEU A 168 5.01 -16.08 -4.66
CA LEU A 168 5.14 -15.67 -3.26
C LEU A 168 5.98 -14.39 -3.09
N LEU A 169 6.97 -14.18 -3.96
CA LEU A 169 7.84 -12.99 -3.96
C LEU A 169 7.26 -11.83 -4.76
N TRP A 170 6.02 -11.93 -5.24
CA TRP A 170 5.35 -10.87 -6.00
C TRP A 170 6.07 -10.46 -7.30
N ARG A 171 6.74 -11.40 -7.98
CA ARG A 171 7.49 -11.13 -9.22
C ARG A 171 6.55 -10.97 -10.43
N ASP A 172 5.41 -11.66 -10.45
CA ASP A 172 4.39 -11.56 -11.50
C ASP A 172 3.06 -11.03 -10.92
N GLU A 173 2.88 -9.71 -10.96
CA GLU A 173 1.79 -8.98 -10.31
C GLU A 173 0.39 -9.52 -10.62
N ASN A 174 0.14 -9.95 -11.86
CA ASN A 174 -1.18 -10.43 -12.27
C ASN A 174 -1.47 -11.82 -11.71
N LYS A 175 -0.49 -12.74 -11.82
CA LYS A 175 -0.67 -14.13 -11.34
C LYS A 175 -0.76 -14.20 -9.82
N THR A 176 0.04 -13.40 -9.13
CA THR A 176 0.03 -13.33 -7.67
C THR A 176 -1.26 -12.77 -7.13
N PHE A 177 -1.76 -11.72 -7.76
CA PHE A 177 -3.03 -11.11 -7.41
C PHE A 177 -4.20 -12.09 -7.57
N THR A 178 -4.28 -12.80 -8.71
CA THR A 178 -5.33 -13.81 -8.92
C THR A 178 -5.25 -14.93 -7.88
N CYS A 179 -4.04 -15.42 -7.58
CA CYS A 179 -3.84 -16.46 -6.56
C CYS A 179 -4.28 -15.99 -5.16
N PHE A 180 -3.93 -14.75 -4.80
CA PHE A 180 -4.30 -14.17 -3.50
C PHE A 180 -5.82 -13.96 -3.37
N ILE A 181 -6.49 -13.47 -4.42
CA ILE A 181 -7.95 -13.38 -4.44
C ILE A 181 -8.58 -14.77 -4.29
N ALA A 182 -8.10 -15.77 -5.02
CA ALA A 182 -8.61 -17.14 -4.91
C ALA A 182 -8.45 -17.69 -3.49
N LEU A 183 -7.32 -17.43 -2.83
CA LEU A 183 -7.08 -17.80 -1.43
C LEU A 183 -8.06 -17.10 -0.47
N ILE A 184 -8.31 -15.80 -0.66
CA ILE A 184 -9.30 -15.07 0.17
C ILE A 184 -10.71 -15.63 -0.04
N LEU A 185 -11.11 -15.92 -1.27
CA LEU A 185 -12.41 -16.51 -1.57
C LEU A 185 -12.55 -17.91 -0.96
N LEU A 186 -11.50 -18.73 -1.04
CA LEU A 186 -11.44 -20.04 -0.42
C LEU A 186 -11.52 -19.94 1.12
N TYR A 187 -10.78 -19.01 1.72
CA TYR A 187 -10.86 -18.73 3.15
C TYR A 187 -12.27 -18.32 3.57
N TYR A 188 -12.91 -17.42 2.82
CA TYR A 188 -14.27 -16.97 3.10
C TYR A 188 -15.29 -18.12 2.99
N TRP A 189 -15.15 -18.97 1.97
CA TRP A 189 -15.98 -20.15 1.77
C TRP A 189 -15.90 -21.12 2.96
N PHE A 190 -14.70 -21.35 3.49
CA PHE A 190 -14.48 -22.28 4.60
C PHE A 190 -14.83 -21.71 5.96
N PHE A 191 -14.40 -20.50 6.29
CA PHE A 191 -14.44 -19.99 7.67
C PHE A 191 -15.60 -19.03 7.93
N PHE A 192 -16.11 -18.34 6.92
CA PHE A 192 -17.11 -17.28 7.11
C PHE A 192 -18.51 -17.63 6.69
N SER A 193 -18.69 -18.73 5.96
CA SER A 193 -20.02 -19.16 5.48
C SER A 193 -20.94 -19.68 6.59
N GLY A 194 -20.53 -19.65 7.87
CA GLY A 194 -21.31 -20.16 9.00
C GLY A 194 -21.55 -21.68 8.95
N ARG A 195 -20.85 -22.38 8.04
CA ARG A 195 -20.96 -23.81 7.82
C ARG A 195 -19.82 -24.52 8.55
N THR A 196 -20.08 -25.74 9.00
CA THR A 196 -19.01 -26.59 9.52
C THR A 196 -18.02 -26.91 8.41
N PHE A 197 -16.74 -27.05 8.77
CA PHE A 197 -15.65 -27.41 7.85
C PHE A 197 -16.00 -28.63 6.97
N ILE A 198 -16.66 -29.62 7.58
CA ILE A 198 -17.12 -30.85 6.92
C ILE A 198 -18.15 -30.55 5.83
N SER A 199 -19.14 -29.69 6.09
CA SER A 199 -20.17 -29.33 5.11
C SER A 199 -19.61 -28.55 3.93
N SER A 200 -18.68 -27.62 4.17
CA SER A 200 -18.00 -26.87 3.12
C SER A 200 -17.11 -27.77 2.25
N SER A 201 -16.38 -28.71 2.88
CA SER A 201 -15.55 -29.70 2.18
C SER A 201 -16.39 -30.63 1.29
N ALA A 202 -17.51 -31.14 1.81
CA ALA A 202 -18.39 -32.03 1.08
C ALA A 202 -18.98 -31.36 -0.18
N LYS A 203 -19.40 -30.08 -0.08
CA LYS A 203 -19.90 -29.32 -1.24
C LYS A 203 -18.82 -29.04 -2.28
N LEU A 204 -17.57 -28.83 -1.84
CA LEU A 204 -16.44 -28.64 -2.76
C LEU A 204 -16.13 -29.93 -3.52
N LEU A 205 -16.12 -31.08 -2.84
CA LEU A 205 -15.98 -32.39 -3.47
C LEU A 205 -17.14 -32.70 -4.44
N LEU A 206 -18.37 -32.35 -4.06
CA LEU A 206 -19.54 -32.49 -4.94
C LEU A 206 -19.37 -31.65 -6.22
N LEU A 207 -18.95 -30.39 -6.10
CA LEU A 207 -18.71 -29.51 -7.25
C LEU A 207 -17.62 -30.09 -8.16
N VAL A 208 -16.50 -30.53 -7.58
CA VAL A 208 -15.40 -31.17 -8.33
C VAL A 208 -15.92 -32.40 -9.07
N SER A 209 -16.67 -33.27 -8.40
CA SER A 209 -17.27 -34.47 -9.02
C SER A 209 -18.21 -34.11 -10.17
N ILE A 210 -19.08 -33.10 -10.01
CA ILE A 210 -19.99 -32.66 -11.07
C ILE A 210 -19.20 -32.12 -12.26
N THR A 211 -18.14 -31.34 -12.03
CA THR A 211 -17.31 -30.82 -13.12
C THR A 211 -16.56 -31.92 -13.86
N LEU A 212 -15.96 -32.88 -13.14
CA LEU A 212 -15.29 -34.05 -13.74
C LEU A 212 -16.28 -34.90 -14.53
N SER A 213 -17.47 -35.16 -13.98
CA SER A 213 -18.52 -35.86 -14.71
C SER A 213 -18.95 -35.08 -15.95
N GLY A 214 -19.13 -33.76 -15.86
CA GLY A 214 -19.44 -32.91 -17.01
C GLY A 214 -18.36 -32.94 -18.08
N TYR A 215 -17.08 -32.89 -17.71
CA TYR A 215 -15.96 -33.05 -18.63
C TYR A 215 -15.92 -34.45 -19.27
N SER A 216 -16.24 -35.50 -18.51
CA SER A 216 -16.28 -36.88 -19.03
C SER A 216 -17.44 -37.14 -19.99
N ILE A 217 -18.52 -36.36 -19.88
CA ILE A 217 -19.70 -36.42 -20.75
C ILE A 217 -19.52 -35.52 -21.99
N LEU A 218 -18.55 -34.60 -21.99
CA LEU A 218 -18.23 -33.77 -23.15
C LEU A 218 -17.65 -34.67 -24.27
N PRO A 219 -18.27 -34.75 -25.46
CA PRO A 219 -17.79 -35.63 -26.51
C PRO A 219 -16.42 -35.15 -27.01
N SER A 220 -15.45 -36.07 -27.10
CA SER A 220 -14.08 -35.84 -27.58
C SER A 220 -13.96 -35.45 -29.07
N LYS A 221 -15.07 -35.09 -29.72
CA LYS A 221 -15.13 -34.74 -31.14
C LYS A 221 -15.18 -33.22 -31.36
N MET A 222 -14.06 -32.54 -31.08
CA MET A 222 -13.73 -31.24 -31.71
C MET A 222 -12.22 -31.10 -31.99
N PHE A 223 -11.51 -32.23 -32.13
CA PHE A 223 -10.16 -32.29 -32.70
C PHE A 223 -10.17 -33.27 -33.88
N ILE A 224 -10.79 -32.87 -34.99
CA ILE A 224 -10.65 -33.55 -36.28
C ILE A 224 -10.31 -32.49 -37.33
N ASP A 225 -9.13 -32.69 -37.91
CA ASP A 225 -8.57 -32.23 -39.19
C ASP A 225 -8.44 -30.74 -39.50
N TYR A 226 -7.23 -30.21 -39.24
CA TYR A 226 -6.61 -29.16 -40.06
C TYR A 226 -5.43 -29.66 -40.91
N ASP A 227 -5.06 -30.95 -40.83
CA ASP A 227 -3.92 -31.52 -41.57
C ASP A 227 -4.31 -32.15 -42.93
N ALA A 228 -5.61 -32.25 -43.26
CA ALA A 228 -6.06 -32.92 -44.48
C ALA A 228 -6.17 -32.03 -45.75
N PHE A 229 -5.87 -30.72 -45.67
CA PHE A 229 -5.97 -29.81 -46.83
C PHE A 229 -4.62 -29.28 -47.36
N ALA A 230 -3.49 -29.73 -46.79
CA ALA A 230 -2.15 -29.26 -47.20
C ALA A 230 -1.43 -30.19 -48.21
N THR A 231 -2.04 -31.29 -48.64
CA THR A 231 -1.41 -32.29 -49.54
C THR A 231 -1.96 -32.35 -50.97
N ASP A 232 -2.82 -31.40 -51.39
CA ASP A 232 -3.34 -31.33 -52.77
C ASP A 232 -2.78 -30.14 -53.58
N LEU A 233 -1.55 -29.69 -53.29
CA LEU A 233 -0.89 -28.62 -54.05
C LEU A 233 0.61 -28.89 -54.27
N VAL A 234 0.89 -29.99 -54.97
CA VAL A 234 2.11 -30.23 -55.79
C VAL A 234 1.65 -30.92 -57.07
#